data_AF-A0A2S3Z5Z9-F1
#
_entry.id   AF-A0A2S3Z5Z9-F1
#
_cell.length_a   1.000
_cell.length_b   1.000
_cell.length_c   1.000
_cell.angle_alpha   90.00
_cell.angle_beta   90.00
_cell.angle_gamma   90.00
#
_symmetry.space_group_name_H-M   'P 1'
#
loop_
_entity.id
_entity.type
_entity.pdbx_description
1 polymer ?
#
loop_
_entity_poly.entity_id
_entity_poly.type
_entity_poly.pdbx_seq_one_letter_code
_entity_poly.pdbx_strand_id
1 'polypeptide(L)'
;MHRLTSIARGMAALVAAVGLVLGMAACSMPKPASTGASYASVESVDPDVCATLFGLEPKPGTPTMTIIMDATGSTLTSDFPTQLKDAIFAASLANGTLSIIAVDGEAAPAHWVLSRVALNDPTIGDGVKRHTRIAAIAPACAELHARQATPTHPGTDLATALRLASAATTGTGTVWVQSDGLSSVGALDLDTLRVGASPAEAVGPALAAVGELPDWSGRTVVFAGLGATRGPALSQKVVTWLEDAYLGLCASAGADSCSIAEGVTAGTERTADLPEDAPVAVPLTETATVRGDACVFILSGVYFTPDSSDLTSGALDELGGIAAEMVASPGSTALIVGHTAGAGDPDDPLAVERASAVQDSLIAGGVAGARLDAFGVGSSQPVGTPEQNRRVELQVRGLGSCT
;
A
#
# COMPACT_ATOMS: atom_id res chain seq x y z
N MET A 1 3.26 -87.32 3.12
CA MET A 1 4.69 -87.56 3.43
C MET A 1 5.52 -87.01 2.28
N HIS A 2 6.59 -86.26 2.62
CA HIS A 2 7.58 -85.54 1.78
C HIS A 2 7.08 -84.29 1.02
N ARG A 3 7.47 -83.03 1.33
CA ARG A 3 8.75 -82.29 1.53
C ARG A 3 9.36 -81.73 0.22
N LEU A 4 9.80 -80.45 0.35
CA LEU A 4 10.80 -79.68 -0.46
C LEU A 4 10.22 -78.93 -1.67
N THR A 5 10.51 -77.65 -1.96
CA THR A 5 11.69 -76.81 -1.68
C THR A 5 11.35 -75.33 -1.93
N SER A 6 11.91 -74.42 -1.13
CA SER A 6 12.11 -72.99 -1.49
C SER A 6 13.46 -72.82 -2.19
N ILE A 7 13.62 -71.75 -2.98
CA ILE A 7 14.84 -71.02 -3.42
C ILE A 7 14.34 -69.98 -4.46
N ALA A 8 14.82 -68.75 -4.67
CA ALA A 8 15.43 -67.66 -3.89
C ALA A 8 15.65 -66.50 -4.90
N ARG A 9 15.55 -65.23 -4.45
CA ARG A 9 16.18 -63.98 -4.99
C ARG A 9 15.82 -63.55 -6.44
N GLY A 10 15.67 -62.29 -6.83
CA GLY A 10 15.85 -60.97 -6.20
C GLY A 10 15.90 -59.90 -7.32
N MET A 11 15.39 -58.71 -7.03
CA MET A 11 15.63 -57.38 -7.65
C MET A 11 15.57 -57.19 -9.18
N ALA A 12 14.62 -56.36 -9.63
CA ALA A 12 14.91 -55.24 -10.54
C ALA A 12 13.81 -54.17 -10.43
N ALA A 13 14.23 -52.93 -10.19
CA ALA A 13 13.39 -51.75 -10.02
C ALA A 13 12.73 -51.33 -11.35
N LEU A 14 11.50 -50.83 -11.27
CA LEU A 14 10.91 -50.00 -12.32
C LEU A 14 10.38 -48.72 -11.67
N VAL A 15 11.07 -47.62 -11.92
CA VAL A 15 10.70 -46.26 -11.53
C VAL A 15 9.56 -45.82 -12.47
N ALA A 16 8.37 -45.59 -11.94
CA ALA A 16 7.27 -44.96 -12.65
C ALA A 16 7.30 -43.46 -12.35
N ALA A 17 7.65 -42.66 -13.35
CA ALA A 17 7.56 -41.21 -13.32
C ALA A 17 6.08 -40.80 -13.42
N VAL A 18 5.53 -40.21 -12.35
CA VAL A 18 4.26 -39.49 -12.38
C VAL A 18 4.58 -38.02 -12.56
N GLY A 19 4.37 -37.52 -13.78
CA GLY A 19 4.41 -36.09 -14.07
C GLY A 19 3.19 -35.40 -13.44
N LEU A 20 3.44 -34.64 -12.37
CA LEU A 20 2.45 -33.78 -11.74
C LEU A 20 2.40 -32.45 -12.52
N VAL A 21 1.40 -32.30 -13.39
CA VAL A 21 1.06 -31.02 -14.01
C VAL A 21 0.33 -30.20 -12.96
N LEU A 22 1.01 -29.24 -12.32
CA LEU A 22 0.35 -28.17 -11.57
C LEU A 22 -0.28 -27.22 -12.58
N GLY A 23 -1.59 -27.32 -12.76
CA GLY A 23 -2.39 -26.26 -13.37
C GLY A 23 -2.48 -25.09 -12.40
N MET A 24 -1.93 -23.94 -12.78
CA MET A 24 -2.22 -22.66 -12.11
C MET A 24 -3.71 -22.36 -12.30
N ALA A 25 -4.51 -22.67 -11.30
CA ALA A 25 -5.86 -22.14 -11.20
C ALA A 25 -5.71 -20.67 -10.79
N ALA A 26 -5.93 -19.75 -11.74
CA ALA A 26 -6.18 -18.36 -11.43
C ALA A 26 -7.40 -18.32 -10.51
N CYS A 27 -7.19 -18.02 -9.22
CA CYS A 27 -8.25 -17.71 -8.29
C CYS A 27 -8.92 -16.41 -8.77
N SER A 28 -9.98 -16.55 -9.55
CA SER A 28 -10.92 -15.46 -9.81
C SER A 28 -11.56 -15.10 -8.47
N MET A 29 -11.05 -14.06 -7.82
CA MET A 29 -11.58 -13.60 -6.55
C MET A 29 -13.05 -13.17 -6.72
N PRO A 30 -13.94 -13.53 -5.79
CA PRO A 30 -15.31 -13.05 -5.84
C PRO A 30 -15.32 -11.54 -5.61
N LYS A 31 -15.74 -10.78 -6.63
CA LYS A 31 -16.07 -9.37 -6.51
C LYS A 31 -17.04 -9.21 -5.33
N PRO A 32 -16.81 -8.30 -4.36
CA PRO A 32 -17.78 -8.06 -3.30
C PRO A 32 -19.11 -7.73 -3.96
N ALA A 33 -20.16 -8.47 -3.60
CA ALA A 33 -21.48 -8.24 -4.12
C ALA A 33 -21.87 -6.80 -3.76
N SER A 34 -21.99 -5.92 -4.76
CA SER A 34 -22.73 -4.68 -4.58
C SER A 34 -24.16 -5.09 -4.27
N THR A 35 -24.51 -5.10 -2.99
CA THR A 35 -25.91 -5.20 -2.62
C THR A 35 -26.58 -3.99 -3.25
N GLY A 36 -27.35 -4.19 -4.32
CA GLY A 36 -28.08 -3.15 -5.04
C GLY A 36 -29.19 -2.48 -4.23
N ALA A 37 -28.98 -2.32 -2.93
CA ALA A 37 -29.83 -1.59 -2.02
C ALA A 37 -29.66 -0.10 -2.31
N SER A 38 -30.43 0.39 -3.28
CA SER A 38 -30.57 1.81 -3.55
C SER A 38 -31.27 2.49 -2.37
N TYR A 39 -30.54 3.28 -1.59
CA TYR A 39 -31.10 4.25 -0.66
C TYR A 39 -30.92 5.67 -1.21
N ALA A 40 -31.84 6.58 -0.91
CA ALA A 40 -31.64 7.98 -1.26
C ALA A 40 -30.51 8.51 -0.38
N SER A 41 -29.38 8.86 -1.00
CA SER A 41 -28.23 9.42 -0.30
C SER A 41 -28.66 10.68 0.45
N VAL A 42 -28.44 10.69 1.76
CA VAL A 42 -28.69 11.86 2.60
C VAL A 42 -27.44 12.73 2.52
N GLU A 43 -27.55 13.90 1.87
CA GLU A 43 -26.42 14.81 1.66
C GLU A 43 -26.01 15.56 2.93
N SER A 44 -26.97 15.83 3.83
CA SER A 44 -26.70 16.45 5.12
C SER A 44 -27.66 15.92 6.19
N VAL A 45 -27.17 15.86 7.42
CA VAL A 45 -27.92 15.35 8.58
C VAL A 45 -27.69 16.28 9.76
N ASP A 46 -28.74 16.45 10.57
CA ASP A 46 -28.68 17.23 11.80
C ASP A 46 -27.74 16.53 12.82
N PRO A 47 -26.73 17.23 13.36
CA PRO A 47 -25.83 16.67 14.37
C PRO A 47 -26.55 16.04 15.57
N ASP A 48 -27.69 16.58 16.00
CA ASP A 48 -28.46 16.06 17.14
C ASP A 48 -29.09 14.69 16.81
N VAL A 49 -29.45 14.47 15.55
CA VAL A 49 -29.94 13.17 15.07
C VAL A 49 -28.81 12.14 15.12
N CYS A 50 -27.59 12.50 14.75
CA CYS A 50 -26.44 11.62 14.83
C CYS A 50 -26.03 11.32 16.26
N ALA A 51 -26.04 12.33 17.14
CA ALA A 51 -25.79 12.15 18.57
C ALA A 51 -26.81 11.20 19.21
N THR A 52 -28.09 11.30 18.81
CA THR A 52 -29.14 10.38 19.26
C THR A 52 -28.87 8.94 18.81
N LEU A 53 -28.49 8.73 17.54
CA LEU A 53 -28.18 7.41 16.99
C LEU A 53 -26.98 6.78 17.69
N PHE A 54 -25.87 7.51 17.79
CA PHE A 54 -24.61 7.01 18.35
C PHE A 54 -24.60 6.94 19.88
N GLY A 55 -25.59 7.53 20.55
CA GLY A 55 -25.85 7.35 21.97
C GLY A 55 -26.58 6.04 22.32
N LEU A 56 -27.04 5.26 21.34
CA LEU A 56 -27.71 3.98 21.58
C LEU A 56 -26.69 2.90 21.97
N GLU A 57 -27.06 2.08 22.96
CA GLU A 57 -26.23 0.95 23.38
C GLU A 57 -26.25 -0.17 22.32
N PRO A 58 -25.09 -0.59 21.80
CA PRO A 58 -25.04 -1.67 20.83
C PRO A 58 -25.47 -3.02 21.41
N LYS A 59 -26.09 -3.85 20.56
CA LYS A 59 -26.35 -5.25 20.92
C LYS A 59 -25.02 -6.01 21.10
N PRO A 60 -24.86 -6.82 22.16
CA PRO A 60 -23.66 -7.63 22.34
C PRO A 60 -23.41 -8.59 21.18
N GLY A 61 -22.13 -8.78 20.82
CA GLY A 61 -21.73 -9.74 19.79
C GLY A 61 -22.03 -9.33 18.35
N THR A 62 -22.51 -8.11 18.10
CA THR A 62 -22.66 -7.61 16.72
C THR A 62 -21.31 -7.33 16.09
N PRO A 63 -21.14 -7.64 14.79
CA PRO A 63 -19.93 -7.29 14.05
C PRO A 63 -19.65 -5.79 14.09
N THR A 64 -18.37 -5.44 14.05
CA THR A 64 -17.91 -4.05 14.01
C THR A 64 -17.31 -3.76 12.65
N MET A 65 -17.73 -2.65 12.04
CA MET A 65 -16.97 -1.99 10.98
C MET A 65 -16.06 -0.96 11.63
N THR A 66 -14.77 -1.02 11.38
CA THR A 66 -13.81 -0.03 11.86
C THR A 66 -13.24 0.73 10.69
N ILE A 67 -13.40 2.05 10.69
CA ILE A 67 -12.86 2.94 9.67
C ILE A 67 -11.62 3.63 10.22
N ILE A 68 -10.49 3.46 9.54
CA ILE A 68 -9.30 4.28 9.73
C ILE A 68 -9.42 5.45 8.78
N MET A 69 -9.42 6.65 9.34
CA MET A 69 -9.47 7.91 8.62
C MET A 69 -8.12 8.59 8.71
N ASP A 70 -7.39 8.53 7.62
CA ASP A 70 -6.20 9.33 7.45
C ASP A 70 -6.60 10.75 7.02
N ALA A 71 -6.19 11.67 7.86
CA ALA A 71 -6.53 13.07 7.79
C ALA A 71 -5.28 13.97 7.84
N THR A 72 -4.10 13.35 7.74
CA THR A 72 -2.77 13.96 7.79
C THR A 72 -2.53 14.91 6.62
N GLY A 73 -1.47 15.71 6.71
CA GLY A 73 -1.18 16.79 5.77
C GLY A 73 -0.99 16.34 4.32
N SER A 74 -0.50 15.12 4.11
CA SER A 74 -0.23 14.51 2.82
C SER A 74 -1.48 14.00 2.11
N THR A 75 -2.52 13.62 2.87
CA THR A 75 -3.69 12.95 2.32
C THR A 75 -4.66 13.94 1.69
N LEU A 76 -5.05 13.68 0.43
CA LEU A 76 -6.18 14.38 -0.18
C LEU A 76 -7.46 13.88 0.48
N THR A 77 -7.89 14.58 1.51
CA THR A 77 -9.10 14.18 2.23
C THR A 77 -10.31 14.30 1.32
N SER A 78 -10.98 13.18 1.05
CA SER A 78 -12.24 13.16 0.32
C SER A 78 -13.41 12.93 1.27
N ASP A 79 -14.59 13.27 0.78
CA ASP A 79 -15.84 12.70 1.26
C ASP A 79 -15.75 11.16 1.21
N PHE A 80 -16.55 10.48 2.03
CA PHE A 80 -16.64 9.03 2.00
C PHE A 80 -17.02 8.57 0.58
N PRO A 81 -16.27 7.65 -0.03
CA PRO A 81 -16.64 7.12 -1.34
C PRO A 81 -17.98 6.39 -1.24
N THR A 82 -18.71 6.33 -2.36
CA THR A 82 -20.02 5.66 -2.42
C THR A 82 -19.95 4.23 -1.87
N GLN A 83 -18.88 3.50 -2.17
CA GLN A 83 -18.66 2.13 -1.68
C GLN A 83 -18.59 2.05 -0.14
N LEU A 84 -17.97 3.02 0.53
CA LEU A 84 -17.96 3.10 1.99
C LEU A 84 -19.36 3.44 2.52
N LYS A 85 -20.04 4.39 1.87
CA LYS A 85 -21.40 4.79 2.26
C LYS A 85 -22.38 3.60 2.15
N ASP A 86 -22.29 2.82 1.08
CA ASP A 86 -23.05 1.59 0.87
C ASP A 86 -22.71 0.52 1.92
N ALA A 87 -21.43 0.35 2.26
CA ALA A 87 -20.99 -0.59 3.29
C ALA A 87 -21.52 -0.22 4.69
N ILE A 88 -21.50 1.07 5.06
CA ILE A 88 -22.07 1.57 6.32
C ILE A 88 -23.58 1.35 6.34
N PHE A 89 -24.26 1.64 5.23
CA PHE A 89 -25.71 1.40 5.09
C PHE A 89 -26.05 -0.09 5.30
N ALA A 90 -25.31 -0.99 4.65
CA ALA A 90 -25.50 -2.43 4.80
C ALA A 90 -25.20 -2.90 6.24
N ALA A 91 -24.12 -2.41 6.85
CA ALA A 91 -23.78 -2.70 8.25
C ALA A 91 -24.88 -2.19 9.21
N SER A 92 -25.48 -1.04 8.94
CA SER A 92 -26.61 -0.52 9.72
C SER A 92 -27.87 -1.39 9.59
N LEU A 93 -28.18 -1.89 8.39
CA LEU A 93 -29.29 -2.84 8.20
C LEU A 93 -29.07 -4.15 8.98
N ALA A 94 -27.82 -4.54 9.21
CA ALA A 94 -27.47 -5.71 10.01
C ALA A 94 -27.40 -5.44 11.53
N ASN A 95 -27.80 -4.25 12.02
CA ASN A 95 -27.60 -3.80 13.40
C ASN A 95 -26.14 -3.87 13.85
N GLY A 96 -25.20 -3.65 12.92
CA GLY A 96 -23.77 -3.62 13.18
C GLY A 96 -23.34 -2.44 14.04
N THR A 97 -22.06 -2.44 14.38
CA THR A 97 -21.41 -1.33 15.09
C THR A 97 -20.37 -0.64 14.23
N LEU A 98 -20.07 0.60 14.57
CA LEU A 98 -19.07 1.41 13.89
C LEU A 98 -18.03 1.92 14.89
N SER A 99 -16.77 1.86 14.50
CA SER A 99 -15.71 2.63 15.13
C SER A 99 -14.99 3.46 14.07
N ILE A 100 -14.48 4.62 14.46
CA ILE A 100 -13.67 5.49 13.60
C ILE A 100 -12.41 5.85 14.37
N ILE A 101 -11.26 5.61 13.74
CA ILE A 101 -9.93 5.95 14.25
C ILE A 101 -9.36 7.02 13.34
N ALA A 102 -8.85 8.10 13.90
CA ALA A 102 -8.08 9.11 13.17
C ALA A 102 -6.60 8.78 13.26
N VAL A 103 -5.91 8.83 12.12
CA VAL A 103 -4.45 8.75 12.04
C VAL A 103 -3.85 10.06 12.56
N ASP A 104 -2.69 9.97 13.22
CA ASP A 104 -1.90 11.10 13.69
C ASP A 104 -0.41 10.85 13.39
N GLY A 105 0.43 11.84 13.68
CA GLY A 105 1.85 11.85 13.34
C GLY A 105 2.79 11.48 14.48
N GLU A 106 4.04 11.94 14.36
CA GLU A 106 5.13 11.59 15.26
C GLU A 106 4.79 11.86 16.74
N ALA A 107 5.08 10.89 17.60
CA ALA A 107 4.87 10.95 19.05
C ALA A 107 3.39 11.11 19.51
N ALA A 108 2.42 11.09 18.60
CA ALA A 108 1.00 11.04 18.91
C ALA A 108 0.36 9.77 18.37
N PRO A 109 -0.17 8.87 19.22
CA PRO A 109 -0.85 7.69 18.72
C PRO A 109 -2.16 8.06 18.02
N ALA A 110 -2.54 7.26 17.03
CA ALA A 110 -3.88 7.31 16.46
C ALA A 110 -4.97 7.27 17.55
N HIS A 111 -6.05 8.03 17.36
CA HIS A 111 -7.05 8.26 18.39
C HIS A 111 -8.48 7.95 17.94
N TRP A 112 -9.36 7.64 18.89
CA TRP A 112 -10.77 7.34 18.61
C TRP A 112 -11.55 8.61 18.30
N VAL A 113 -12.21 8.64 17.14
CA VAL A 113 -13.28 9.59 16.82
C VAL A 113 -14.62 9.03 17.28
N LEU A 114 -14.86 7.74 17.00
CA LEU A 114 -16.00 6.97 17.48
C LEU A 114 -15.51 5.61 17.95
N SER A 115 -15.99 5.14 19.10
CA SER A 115 -15.63 3.83 19.65
C SER A 115 -16.87 2.96 19.81
N ARG A 116 -17.05 2.00 18.89
CA ARG A 116 -18.08 0.95 18.91
C ARG A 116 -19.50 1.50 19.16
N VAL A 117 -19.95 2.44 18.34
CA VAL A 117 -21.30 2.99 18.38
C VAL A 117 -22.28 2.13 17.59
N ALA A 118 -23.56 2.15 17.95
CA ALA A 118 -24.59 1.44 17.19
C ALA A 118 -24.86 2.14 15.85
N LEU A 119 -24.98 1.37 14.76
CA LEU A 119 -25.36 1.92 13.45
C LEU A 119 -26.87 1.97 13.24
N ASN A 120 -27.66 1.36 14.12
CA ASN A 120 -29.13 1.36 14.07
C ASN A 120 -29.71 1.26 15.49
N ASP A 121 -31.03 1.42 15.63
CA ASP A 121 -31.73 1.22 16.89
C ASP A 121 -31.99 -0.28 17.12
N PRO A 122 -31.24 -0.95 18.02
CA PRO A 122 -31.31 -2.40 18.20
C PRO A 122 -32.60 -2.85 18.88
N THR A 123 -33.42 -1.91 19.39
CA THR A 123 -34.72 -2.21 19.99
C THR A 123 -35.82 -2.37 18.94
N ILE A 124 -35.56 -1.94 17.71
CA ILE A 124 -36.50 -2.04 16.60
C ILE A 124 -36.23 -3.32 15.82
N GLY A 125 -37.29 -4.08 15.52
CA GLY A 125 -37.18 -5.26 14.67
C GLY A 125 -36.78 -4.93 13.23
N ASP A 126 -36.06 -5.85 12.60
CA ASP A 126 -35.64 -5.73 11.20
C ASP A 126 -36.84 -5.57 10.26
N GLY A 127 -36.68 -4.81 9.16
CA GLY A 127 -37.73 -4.59 8.17
C GLY A 127 -38.81 -3.57 8.56
N VAL A 128 -38.78 -3.04 9.79
CA VAL A 128 -39.63 -1.91 10.19
C VAL A 128 -39.17 -0.65 9.46
N LYS A 129 -40.11 0.14 8.91
CA LYS A 129 -39.79 1.38 8.16
C LYS A 129 -38.82 2.32 8.89
N ARG A 130 -38.93 2.41 10.22
CA ARG A 130 -38.03 3.24 11.05
C ARG A 130 -36.59 2.71 11.01
N HIS A 131 -36.39 1.39 11.06
CA HIS A 131 -35.08 0.74 10.98
C HIS A 131 -34.37 1.05 9.66
N THR A 132 -35.08 0.94 8.52
CA THR A 132 -34.52 1.30 7.20
C THR A 132 -34.23 2.80 7.06
N ARG A 133 -35.05 3.67 7.67
CA ARG A 133 -34.79 5.12 7.67
C ARG A 133 -33.55 5.49 8.48
N ILE A 134 -33.32 4.82 9.62
CA ILE A 134 -32.10 5.01 10.41
C ILE A 134 -30.89 4.54 9.60
N ALA A 135 -30.99 3.40 8.92
CA ALA A 135 -29.91 2.94 8.05
C ALA A 135 -29.55 3.95 6.96
N ALA A 136 -30.54 4.60 6.35
CA ALA A 136 -30.31 5.60 5.31
C ALA A 136 -29.56 6.86 5.77
N ILE A 137 -29.63 7.22 7.07
CA ILE A 137 -28.92 8.38 7.63
C ILE A 137 -27.55 8.02 8.21
N ALA A 138 -27.30 6.74 8.53
CA ALA A 138 -26.08 6.30 9.20
C ALA A 138 -24.77 6.67 8.45
N PRO A 139 -24.69 6.55 7.10
CA PRO A 139 -23.51 6.97 6.36
C PRO A 139 -23.18 8.46 6.53
N ALA A 140 -24.19 9.33 6.47
CA ALA A 140 -24.01 10.77 6.64
C ALA A 140 -23.57 11.13 8.07
N CYS A 141 -24.10 10.43 9.08
CA CYS A 141 -23.67 10.60 10.46
C CYS A 141 -22.23 10.15 10.71
N ALA A 142 -21.82 9.02 10.11
CA ALA A 142 -20.46 8.53 10.18
C ALA A 142 -19.48 9.51 9.53
N GLU A 143 -19.81 10.01 8.33
CA GLU A 143 -19.01 10.98 7.60
C GLU A 143 -18.89 12.32 8.36
N LEU A 144 -19.98 12.81 8.96
CA LEU A 144 -19.96 14.01 9.80
C LEU A 144 -18.94 13.91 10.95
N HIS A 145 -18.86 12.76 11.60
CA HIS A 145 -17.90 12.53 12.69
C HIS A 145 -16.49 12.31 12.15
N ALA A 146 -16.32 11.58 11.05
CA ALA A 146 -15.02 11.37 10.42
C ALA A 146 -14.32 12.68 10.05
N ARG A 147 -15.08 13.73 9.69
CA ARG A 147 -14.53 15.08 9.44
C ARG A 147 -13.92 15.76 10.68
N GLN A 148 -14.16 15.22 11.87
CA GLN A 148 -13.53 15.68 13.11
C GLN A 148 -12.16 15.05 13.35
N ALA A 149 -11.71 14.12 12.49
CA ALA A 149 -10.35 13.62 12.48
C ALA A 149 -9.39 14.77 12.14
N THR A 150 -8.68 15.27 13.14
CA THR A 150 -7.69 16.33 12.97
C THR A 150 -6.34 15.85 13.48
N PRO A 151 -5.32 15.72 12.61
CA PRO A 151 -3.96 15.39 13.05
C PRO A 151 -3.43 16.49 13.96
N THR A 152 -2.63 16.11 14.94
CA THR A 152 -2.04 17.03 15.92
C THR A 152 -0.52 17.16 15.75
N HIS A 153 0.12 16.18 15.12
CA HIS A 153 1.56 16.12 14.91
C HIS A 153 1.91 15.87 13.44
N PRO A 154 3.11 16.28 12.98
CA PRO A 154 3.56 16.02 11.62
C PRO A 154 3.80 14.53 11.39
N GLY A 155 3.54 14.06 10.17
CA GLY A 155 3.72 12.68 9.75
C GLY A 155 2.46 11.83 9.87
N THR A 156 2.61 10.58 9.44
CA THR A 156 1.51 9.62 9.30
C THR A 156 1.90 8.27 9.88
N ASP A 157 1.37 7.92 11.08
CA ASP A 157 1.57 6.60 11.73
C ASP A 157 0.39 5.65 11.42
N LEU A 158 0.42 5.03 10.24
CA LEU A 158 -0.61 4.05 9.86
C LEU A 158 -0.47 2.74 10.63
N ALA A 159 0.75 2.32 11.02
CA ALA A 159 0.94 1.07 11.75
C ALA A 159 0.14 1.03 13.05
N THR A 160 0.22 2.09 13.85
CA THR A 160 -0.53 2.19 15.11
C THR A 160 -2.04 2.16 14.86
N ALA A 161 -2.53 2.89 13.85
CA ALA A 161 -3.95 2.92 13.51
C ALA A 161 -4.46 1.53 13.05
N LEU A 162 -3.69 0.81 12.22
CA LEU A 162 -4.03 -0.52 11.72
C LEU A 162 -4.11 -1.55 12.85
N ARG A 163 -3.19 -1.49 13.82
CA ARG A 163 -3.21 -2.37 15.00
C ARG A 163 -4.39 -2.06 15.92
N LEU A 164 -4.69 -0.78 16.16
CA LEU A 164 -5.88 -0.37 16.92
C LEU A 164 -7.17 -0.84 16.24
N ALA A 165 -7.25 -0.74 14.91
CA ALA A 165 -8.40 -1.19 14.14
C ALA A 165 -8.58 -2.71 14.22
N SER A 166 -7.50 -3.49 14.12
CA SER A 166 -7.51 -4.94 14.31
C SER A 166 -8.11 -5.33 15.67
N ALA A 167 -7.68 -4.66 16.74
CA ALA A 167 -8.15 -4.93 18.09
C ALA A 167 -9.64 -4.58 18.31
N ALA A 168 -10.14 -3.52 17.67
CA ALA A 168 -11.53 -3.09 17.82
C ALA A 168 -12.52 -3.80 16.89
N THR A 169 -12.05 -4.38 15.80
CA THR A 169 -12.89 -5.07 14.82
C THR A 169 -13.19 -6.47 15.31
N THR A 170 -14.36 -6.65 15.94
CA THR A 170 -14.79 -7.94 16.50
C THR A 170 -15.58 -8.78 15.50
N GLY A 171 -15.41 -10.10 15.54
CA GLY A 171 -16.11 -11.05 14.68
C GLY A 171 -15.64 -11.00 13.23
N THR A 172 -16.50 -11.34 12.28
CA THR A 172 -16.23 -11.22 10.83
C THR A 172 -16.43 -9.79 10.33
N GLY A 173 -15.92 -8.83 11.11
CA GLY A 173 -16.07 -7.40 10.86
C GLY A 173 -15.23 -6.91 9.69
N THR A 174 -15.44 -5.65 9.33
CA THR A 174 -14.74 -4.99 8.22
C THR A 174 -13.76 -3.95 8.76
N VAL A 175 -12.52 -3.97 8.28
CA VAL A 175 -11.57 -2.85 8.44
C VAL A 175 -11.58 -2.06 7.13
N TRP A 176 -11.97 -0.78 7.20
CA TRP A 176 -11.86 0.14 6.07
C TRP A 176 -10.72 1.11 6.33
N VAL A 177 -9.77 1.20 5.41
CA VAL A 177 -8.62 2.11 5.51
C VAL A 177 -8.77 3.18 4.44
N GLN A 178 -9.10 4.40 4.86
CA GLN A 178 -9.19 5.58 4.00
C GLN A 178 -7.90 6.39 4.16
N SER A 179 -6.94 6.22 3.25
CA SER A 179 -5.60 6.83 3.33
C SER A 179 -4.94 6.90 1.97
N ASP A 180 -4.02 7.86 1.79
CA ASP A 180 -3.11 7.90 0.65
C ASP A 180 -2.04 6.79 0.67
N GLY A 181 -1.90 6.10 1.81
CA GLY A 181 -0.97 5.00 2.00
C GLY A 181 0.48 5.42 2.26
N LEU A 182 0.78 6.72 2.32
CA LEU A 182 2.13 7.24 2.53
C LEU A 182 2.46 7.39 4.02
N SER A 183 2.61 6.26 4.72
CA SER A 183 3.06 6.28 6.11
C SER A 183 4.51 6.77 6.19
N SER A 184 4.76 7.79 7.01
CA SER A 184 6.05 8.49 7.11
C SER A 184 6.70 8.39 8.48
N VAL A 185 6.00 7.81 9.46
CA VAL A 185 6.52 7.60 10.82
C VAL A 185 5.99 6.27 11.38
N GLY A 186 6.55 5.85 12.51
CA GLY A 186 6.15 4.63 13.19
C GLY A 186 6.68 3.37 12.51
N ALA A 187 6.06 2.23 12.81
CA ALA A 187 6.55 0.94 12.33
C ALA A 187 6.32 0.69 10.83
N LEU A 188 5.41 1.44 10.20
CA LEU A 188 5.12 1.41 8.75
C LEU A 188 5.80 2.56 7.99
N ASP A 189 6.78 3.25 8.58
CA ASP A 189 7.53 4.30 7.89
C ASP A 189 8.20 3.77 6.61
N LEU A 190 7.67 4.19 5.45
CA LEU A 190 8.07 3.70 4.15
C LEU A 190 9.49 4.18 3.76
N ASP A 191 9.99 5.26 4.36
CA ASP A 191 11.35 5.77 4.13
C ASP A 191 12.39 4.88 4.79
N THR A 192 12.07 4.34 5.97
CA THR A 192 12.99 3.49 6.74
C THR A 192 12.80 2.01 6.43
N LEU A 193 11.57 1.54 6.16
CA LEU A 193 11.29 0.15 5.78
C LEU A 193 11.90 -0.24 4.44
N ARG A 194 12.09 0.72 3.52
CA ARG A 194 12.77 0.54 2.23
C ARG A 194 12.32 -0.73 1.51
N VAL A 195 11.01 -0.81 1.32
CA VAL A 195 10.25 -1.99 0.87
C VAL A 195 10.65 -2.51 -0.53
N GLY A 196 11.45 -1.74 -1.27
CA GLY A 196 11.97 -2.14 -2.57
C GLY A 196 10.91 -2.19 -3.66
N ALA A 197 11.19 -2.89 -4.78
CA ALA A 197 10.28 -3.01 -5.92
C ALA A 197 9.19 -4.08 -5.74
N SER A 198 9.33 -4.97 -4.75
CA SER A 198 8.37 -6.03 -4.44
C SER A 198 7.68 -5.79 -3.10
N PRO A 199 6.92 -4.70 -2.95
CA PRO A 199 6.41 -4.27 -1.65
C PRO A 199 5.39 -5.27 -1.07
N ALA A 200 4.68 -5.99 -1.93
CA ALA A 200 3.72 -7.02 -1.52
C ALA A 200 4.36 -8.13 -0.66
N GLU A 201 5.63 -8.45 -0.90
CA GLU A 201 6.35 -9.50 -0.18
C GLU A 201 7.15 -8.96 1.01
N ALA A 202 7.30 -7.63 1.13
CA ALA A 202 8.22 -7.02 2.08
C ALA A 202 7.52 -6.29 3.24
N VAL A 203 6.40 -5.58 3.02
CA VAL A 203 5.75 -4.81 4.12
C VAL A 203 5.33 -5.72 5.27
N GLY A 204 4.59 -6.79 4.97
CA GLY A 204 4.05 -7.69 5.99
C GLY A 204 5.14 -8.34 6.86
N PRO A 205 6.14 -9.02 6.27
CA PRO A 205 7.25 -9.58 7.04
C PRO A 205 8.05 -8.54 7.83
N ALA A 206 8.23 -7.32 7.31
CA ALA A 206 8.93 -6.27 8.03
C ALA A 206 8.18 -5.85 9.30
N LEU A 207 6.86 -5.65 9.21
CA LEU A 207 6.03 -5.39 10.40
C LEU A 207 6.00 -6.59 11.35
N ALA A 208 5.98 -7.82 10.83
CA ALA A 208 5.99 -9.03 11.64
C ALA A 208 7.29 -9.15 12.46
N ALA A 209 8.43 -8.80 11.86
CA ALA A 209 9.74 -8.87 12.49
C ALA A 209 9.87 -7.97 13.73
N VAL A 210 9.14 -6.85 13.75
CA VAL A 210 9.09 -5.91 14.88
C VAL A 210 7.84 -6.08 15.77
N GLY A 211 6.99 -7.07 15.47
CA GLY A 211 5.79 -7.36 16.26
C GLY A 211 4.63 -6.39 16.05
N GLU A 212 4.61 -5.65 14.95
CA GLU A 212 3.60 -4.62 14.64
C GLU A 212 2.65 -5.05 13.50
N LEU A 213 2.77 -6.28 13.00
CA LEU A 213 1.83 -6.84 12.02
C LEU A 213 0.42 -6.98 12.67
N PRO A 214 -0.64 -6.38 12.10
CA PRO A 214 -1.99 -6.54 12.62
C PRO A 214 -2.51 -7.97 12.41
N ASP A 215 -3.42 -8.42 13.28
CA ASP A 215 -4.16 -9.68 13.09
C ASP A 215 -5.52 -9.39 12.46
N TRP A 216 -5.68 -9.78 11.20
CA TRP A 216 -6.92 -9.64 10.46
C TRP A 216 -7.62 -10.97 10.17
N SER A 217 -7.22 -12.04 10.84
CA SER A 217 -7.88 -13.35 10.73
C SER A 217 -9.40 -13.22 10.86
N GLY A 218 -10.15 -13.77 9.89
CA GLY A 218 -11.61 -13.72 9.89
C GLY A 218 -12.23 -12.41 9.42
N ARG A 219 -11.44 -11.41 8.98
CA ARG A 219 -11.93 -10.06 8.66
C ARG A 219 -11.83 -9.73 7.17
N THR A 220 -12.72 -8.86 6.72
CA THR A 220 -12.62 -8.21 5.41
C THR A 220 -11.87 -6.89 5.56
N VAL A 221 -10.91 -6.62 4.68
CA VAL A 221 -10.13 -5.38 4.67
C VAL A 221 -10.30 -4.68 3.34
N VAL A 222 -10.63 -3.39 3.38
CA VAL A 222 -10.80 -2.55 2.20
C VAL A 222 -9.91 -1.33 2.33
N PHE A 223 -9.05 -1.09 1.35
CA PHE A 223 -8.24 0.13 1.26
C PHE A 223 -8.87 1.08 0.25
N ALA A 224 -8.80 2.37 0.52
CA ALA A 224 -9.37 3.42 -0.32
C ALA A 224 -8.46 4.64 -0.31
N GLY A 225 -8.23 5.21 -1.49
CA GLY A 225 -7.50 6.47 -1.63
C GLY A 225 -5.99 6.33 -1.78
N LEU A 226 -5.45 5.13 -1.96
CA LEU A 226 -4.00 4.94 -2.12
C LEU A 226 -3.45 5.81 -3.25
N GLY A 227 -2.45 6.63 -2.93
CA GLY A 227 -1.84 7.63 -3.80
C GLY A 227 -2.65 8.91 -4.05
N ALA A 228 -3.81 9.08 -3.42
CA ALA A 228 -4.58 10.33 -3.46
C ALA A 228 -3.98 11.36 -2.49
N THR A 229 -2.91 12.02 -2.93
CA THR A 229 -2.16 13.00 -2.13
C THR A 229 -2.64 14.44 -2.35
N ARG A 230 -2.50 15.29 -1.34
CA ARG A 230 -2.68 16.75 -1.40
C ARG A 230 -1.56 17.43 -2.20
N GLY A 231 -0.39 16.80 -2.25
CA GLY A 231 0.77 17.25 -3.03
C GLY A 231 0.71 16.90 -4.52
N PRO A 232 1.87 16.90 -5.22
CA PRO A 232 1.94 16.49 -6.62
C PRO A 232 1.33 15.10 -6.81
N ALA A 233 0.54 14.94 -7.88
CA ALA A 233 -0.04 13.66 -8.20
C ALA A 233 1.03 12.59 -8.38
N LEU A 234 0.87 11.44 -7.70
CA LEU A 234 1.75 10.30 -7.86
C LEU A 234 1.59 9.66 -9.24
N SER A 235 2.66 9.08 -9.77
CA SER A 235 2.59 8.31 -11.02
C SER A 235 1.78 7.03 -10.82
N GLN A 236 1.16 6.52 -11.89
CA GLN A 236 0.40 5.28 -11.82
C GLN A 236 1.24 4.08 -11.34
N LYS A 237 2.55 4.05 -11.66
CA LYS A 237 3.46 3.02 -11.18
C LYS A 237 3.60 3.04 -9.65
N VAL A 238 3.72 4.24 -9.06
CA VAL A 238 3.79 4.42 -7.60
C VAL A 238 2.47 4.07 -6.94
N VAL A 239 1.33 4.44 -7.54
CA VAL A 239 0.01 4.05 -7.03
C VAL A 239 -0.13 2.52 -7.00
N THR A 240 0.22 1.84 -8.09
CA THR A 240 0.20 0.37 -8.15
C THR A 240 1.17 -0.25 -7.15
N TRP A 241 2.36 0.34 -6.96
CA TRP A 241 3.30 -0.09 -5.92
C TRP A 241 2.68 0.00 -4.51
N LEU A 242 1.96 1.09 -4.20
CA LEU A 242 1.25 1.23 -2.93
C LEU A 242 0.13 0.19 -2.80
N GLU A 243 -0.67 -0.03 -3.85
CA GLU A 243 -1.72 -1.05 -3.86
C GLU A 243 -1.15 -2.45 -3.55
N ASP A 244 -0.05 -2.82 -4.21
CA ASP A 244 0.65 -4.08 -3.97
C ASP A 244 1.19 -4.17 -2.54
N ALA A 245 1.76 -3.09 -2.01
CA ALA A 245 2.25 -3.00 -0.63
C ALA A 245 1.15 -3.32 0.40
N TYR A 246 -0.01 -2.66 0.28
CA TYR A 246 -1.11 -2.80 1.23
C TYR A 246 -1.88 -4.11 1.06
N LEU A 247 -2.02 -4.62 -0.17
CA LEU A 247 -2.58 -5.96 -0.41
C LEU A 247 -1.67 -7.06 0.15
N GLY A 248 -0.35 -6.92 -0.01
CA GLY A 248 0.63 -7.86 0.57
C GLY A 248 0.67 -7.82 2.10
N LEU A 249 0.59 -6.62 2.69
CA LEU A 249 0.37 -6.45 4.14
C LEU A 249 -0.90 -7.19 4.58
N CYS A 250 -2.01 -6.98 3.86
CA CYS A 250 -3.29 -7.59 4.18
C CYS A 250 -3.27 -9.12 4.12
N ALA A 251 -2.63 -9.68 3.09
CA ALA A 251 -2.40 -11.11 2.98
C ALA A 251 -1.54 -11.64 4.14
N SER A 252 -0.46 -10.92 4.49
CA SER A 252 0.43 -11.30 5.59
C SER A 252 -0.27 -11.27 6.94
N ALA A 253 -1.20 -10.33 7.14
CA ALA A 253 -2.03 -10.18 8.33
C ALA A 253 -3.15 -11.23 8.45
N GLY A 254 -3.30 -12.11 7.45
CA GLY A 254 -4.25 -13.25 7.49
C GLY A 254 -5.71 -12.88 7.25
N ALA A 255 -6.00 -11.75 6.60
CA ALA A 255 -7.36 -11.35 6.27
C ALA A 255 -8.08 -12.38 5.38
N ASP A 256 -9.40 -12.53 5.57
CA ASP A 256 -10.24 -13.42 4.74
C ASP A 256 -10.41 -12.86 3.32
N SER A 257 -10.43 -11.52 3.19
CA SER A 257 -10.47 -10.84 1.91
C SER A 257 -9.85 -9.45 1.99
N CYS A 258 -9.18 -9.06 0.90
CA CYS A 258 -8.52 -7.77 0.74
C CYS A 258 -8.97 -7.16 -0.59
N SER A 259 -9.28 -5.87 -0.62
CA SER A 259 -9.62 -5.17 -1.86
C SER A 259 -9.27 -3.70 -1.82
N ILE A 260 -9.06 -3.12 -2.99
CA ILE A 260 -8.97 -1.66 -3.18
C ILE A 260 -10.31 -1.14 -3.69
N ALA A 261 -10.84 -0.12 -3.05
CA ALA A 261 -12.07 0.57 -3.44
C ALA A 261 -11.82 1.50 -4.64
N GLU A 262 -12.69 1.44 -5.64
CA GLU A 262 -12.60 2.24 -6.87
C GLU A 262 -13.03 3.71 -6.63
N GLY A 263 -12.45 4.65 -7.39
CA GLY A 263 -13.02 6.00 -7.56
C GLY A 263 -12.65 7.04 -6.51
N VAL A 264 -11.62 6.79 -5.70
CA VAL A 264 -11.09 7.77 -4.73
C VAL A 264 -9.92 8.53 -5.33
N THR A 265 -10.16 9.40 -6.31
CA THR A 265 -9.09 10.15 -7.00
C THR A 265 -9.20 11.67 -6.89
N ALA A 266 -10.21 12.18 -6.19
CA ALA A 266 -10.38 13.62 -5.98
C ALA A 266 -11.14 13.91 -4.68
N GLY A 267 -10.42 14.38 -3.68
CA GLY A 267 -10.99 14.97 -2.47
C GLY A 267 -11.03 16.50 -2.56
N THR A 268 -11.78 17.12 -1.66
CA THR A 268 -11.77 18.58 -1.53
C THR A 268 -10.61 18.94 -0.62
N GLU A 269 -9.71 19.78 -1.10
CA GLU A 269 -8.59 20.25 -0.28
C GLU A 269 -9.10 20.93 1.00
N ARG A 270 -8.68 20.46 2.19
CA ARG A 270 -9.02 21.14 3.43
C ARG A 270 -8.29 22.48 3.48
N THR A 271 -9.02 23.57 3.68
CA THR A 271 -8.42 24.90 3.86
C THR A 271 -7.73 25.10 5.21
N ALA A 272 -7.77 24.10 6.09
CA ALA A 272 -7.11 24.14 7.40
C ALA A 272 -5.59 24.00 7.26
N ASP A 273 -4.87 24.77 8.07
CA ASP A 273 -3.43 24.66 8.28
C ASP A 273 -3.19 23.41 9.14
N LEU A 274 -2.75 22.33 8.50
CA LEU A 274 -2.47 21.04 9.13
C LEU A 274 -0.97 20.92 9.39
N PRO A 275 -0.54 20.13 10.39
CA PRO A 275 0.86 19.72 10.48
C PRO A 275 1.34 19.14 9.14
N GLU A 276 2.51 19.59 8.69
CA GLU A 276 3.09 19.16 7.41
C GLU A 276 3.75 17.80 7.57
N ASP A 277 3.48 16.89 6.63
CA ASP A 277 4.13 15.58 6.60
C ASP A 277 5.40 15.66 5.77
N ALA A 278 6.45 14.99 6.25
CA ALA A 278 7.66 14.84 5.47
C ALA A 278 7.35 14.07 4.17
N PRO A 279 7.97 14.46 3.03
CA PRO A 279 7.76 13.75 1.78
C PRO A 279 8.30 12.32 1.89
N VAL A 280 7.42 11.34 1.68
CA VAL A 280 7.81 9.93 1.65
C VAL A 280 8.55 9.64 0.35
N ALA A 281 9.79 9.18 0.48
CA ALA A 281 10.57 8.58 -0.56
C ALA A 281 9.97 7.19 -0.89
N VAL A 282 8.99 7.19 -1.78
CA VAL A 282 8.58 5.97 -2.51
C VAL A 282 9.61 5.64 -3.59
N PRO A 283 9.69 4.40 -4.09
CA PRO A 283 10.42 4.09 -5.31
C PRO A 283 9.82 4.87 -6.47
N LEU A 284 10.32 6.08 -6.62
CA LEU A 284 10.23 6.87 -7.80
C LEU A 284 11.15 6.18 -8.79
N THR A 285 10.64 5.23 -9.58
CA THR A 285 11.08 5.18 -10.97
C THR A 285 10.44 6.41 -11.61
N GLU A 286 10.99 7.59 -11.32
CA GLU A 286 10.46 8.84 -11.82
C GLU A 286 10.61 8.77 -13.34
N THR A 287 9.49 8.51 -14.00
CA THR A 287 9.26 8.64 -15.44
C THR A 287 10.38 8.07 -16.30
N ALA A 288 10.16 6.86 -16.84
CA ALA A 288 10.71 6.46 -18.12
C ALA A 288 10.17 7.42 -19.20
N THR A 289 10.71 8.63 -19.22
CA THR A 289 10.40 9.64 -20.23
C THR A 289 11.21 9.30 -21.45
N VAL A 290 10.53 9.17 -22.59
CA VAL A 290 11.22 9.11 -23.87
C VAL A 290 11.79 10.51 -24.13
N ARG A 291 13.09 10.70 -23.86
CA ARG A 291 13.78 11.93 -24.23
C ARG A 291 14.53 11.70 -25.53
N GLY A 292 13.82 11.91 -26.64
CA GLY A 292 14.34 11.55 -27.96
C GLY A 292 14.23 10.05 -28.21
N ASP A 293 15.35 9.34 -28.24
CA ASP A 293 15.46 7.89 -28.49
C ASP A 293 15.84 7.08 -27.22
N ALA A 294 15.86 7.72 -26.06
CA ALA A 294 16.28 7.14 -24.79
C ALA A 294 15.13 7.03 -23.78
N CYS A 295 15.04 5.89 -23.10
CA CYS A 295 14.29 5.70 -21.86
C CYS A 295 15.14 6.19 -20.68
N VAL A 296 14.64 7.13 -19.89
CA VAL A 296 15.35 7.67 -18.71
C VAL A 296 14.75 7.09 -17.45
N PHE A 297 15.49 6.29 -16.69
CA PHE A 297 15.08 5.79 -15.39
C PHE A 297 15.76 6.60 -14.30
N ILE A 298 15.00 7.13 -13.36
CA ILE A 298 15.55 7.83 -12.19
C ILE A 298 15.48 6.86 -11.02
N LEU A 299 16.64 6.51 -10.44
CA LEU A 299 16.77 5.67 -9.27
C LEU A 299 17.03 6.58 -8.07
N SER A 300 16.00 6.90 -7.28
CA SER A 300 16.10 7.77 -6.10
C SER A 300 16.77 7.09 -4.88
N GLY A 301 16.97 7.85 -3.79
CA GLY A 301 17.71 7.43 -2.60
C GLY A 301 17.17 6.20 -1.85
N VAL A 302 15.98 5.70 -2.19
CA VAL A 302 15.42 4.46 -1.63
C VAL A 302 16.10 3.20 -2.18
N TYR A 303 16.74 3.32 -3.34
CA TYR A 303 17.45 2.21 -4.00
C TYR A 303 18.85 1.97 -3.45
N PHE A 304 19.35 2.83 -2.55
CA PHE A 304 20.67 2.72 -1.93
C PHE A 304 20.55 2.76 -0.42
N THR A 305 21.32 1.96 0.32
CA THR A 305 21.40 2.09 1.78
C THR A 305 21.94 3.50 2.17
N PRO A 306 21.56 4.04 3.36
CA PRO A 306 21.93 5.41 3.75
C PRO A 306 23.43 5.68 3.62
N ASP A 307 23.78 6.83 3.02
CA ASP A 307 25.15 7.30 2.81
C ASP A 307 26.11 6.26 2.18
N SER A 308 25.56 5.31 1.41
CA SER A 308 26.30 4.23 0.76
C SER A 308 25.92 4.09 -0.72
N SER A 309 26.72 3.31 -1.45
CA SER A 309 26.46 2.81 -2.80
C SER A 309 25.82 1.42 -2.82
N ASP A 310 25.61 0.78 -1.66
CA ASP A 310 25.02 -0.55 -1.59
C ASP A 310 23.55 -0.50 -2.04
N LEU A 311 23.24 -1.28 -3.06
CA LEU A 311 21.89 -1.40 -3.62
C LEU A 311 20.97 -2.17 -2.65
N THR A 312 19.75 -1.70 -2.49
CA THR A 312 18.71 -2.45 -1.76
C THR A 312 18.23 -3.63 -2.59
N SER A 313 17.59 -4.63 -1.97
CA SER A 313 17.02 -5.77 -2.71
C SER A 313 16.07 -5.32 -3.82
N GLY A 314 15.21 -4.34 -3.54
CA GLY A 314 14.32 -3.78 -4.54
C GLY A 314 15.02 -3.08 -5.70
N ALA A 315 16.18 -2.46 -5.46
CA ALA A 315 16.99 -1.90 -6.53
C ALA A 315 17.52 -2.98 -7.45
N LEU A 316 17.96 -4.11 -6.88
CA LEU A 316 18.43 -5.25 -7.66
C LEU A 316 17.32 -5.86 -8.52
N ASP A 317 16.10 -5.96 -7.99
CA ASP A 317 14.95 -6.49 -8.73
C ASP A 317 14.57 -5.60 -9.93
N GLU A 318 14.47 -4.28 -9.71
CA GLU A 318 14.17 -3.30 -10.78
C GLU A 318 15.27 -3.31 -11.85
N LEU A 319 16.54 -3.24 -11.43
CA LEU A 319 17.69 -3.30 -12.34
C LEU A 319 17.75 -4.64 -13.09
N GLY A 320 17.30 -5.73 -12.49
CA GLY A 320 17.13 -7.03 -13.14
C GLY A 320 16.12 -6.99 -14.28
N GLY A 321 14.98 -6.31 -14.08
CA GLY A 321 13.99 -6.06 -15.13
C GLY A 321 14.56 -5.27 -16.30
N ILE A 322 15.23 -4.14 -16.01
CA ILE A 322 15.87 -3.31 -17.03
C ILE A 322 16.98 -4.09 -17.77
N ALA A 323 17.79 -4.88 -17.04
CA ALA A 323 18.81 -5.72 -17.62
C ALA A 323 18.21 -6.76 -18.59
N ALA A 324 17.10 -7.40 -18.22
CA ALA A 324 16.42 -8.37 -19.07
C ALA A 324 15.93 -7.73 -20.39
N GLU A 325 15.37 -6.52 -20.34
CA GLU A 325 14.96 -5.77 -21.54
C GLU A 325 16.15 -5.39 -22.43
N MET A 326 17.27 -4.95 -21.82
CA MET A 326 18.50 -4.64 -22.54
C MET A 326 19.14 -5.88 -23.17
N VAL A 327 19.08 -7.04 -22.52
CA VAL A 327 19.53 -8.32 -23.08
C VAL A 327 18.65 -8.72 -24.25
N ALA A 328 17.33 -8.56 -24.14
CA ALA A 328 16.38 -8.80 -25.23
C ALA A 328 16.53 -7.83 -26.41
N SER A 329 17.22 -6.70 -26.20
CA SER A 329 17.47 -5.65 -27.20
C SER A 329 18.98 -5.48 -27.48
N PRO A 330 19.63 -6.34 -28.29
CA PRO A 330 21.10 -6.42 -28.40
C PRO A 330 21.82 -5.15 -28.87
N GLY A 331 21.10 -4.17 -29.43
CA GLY A 331 21.64 -2.87 -29.83
C GLY A 331 21.48 -1.75 -28.79
N SER A 332 20.84 -2.02 -27.65
CA SER A 332 20.60 -0.96 -26.65
C SER A 332 21.88 -0.61 -25.91
N THR A 333 22.02 0.66 -25.50
CA THR A 333 23.15 1.17 -24.71
C THR A 333 22.63 1.95 -23.53
N ALA A 334 23.39 2.06 -22.45
CA ALA A 334 22.99 2.84 -21.30
C ALA A 334 24.08 3.80 -20.82
N LEU A 335 23.65 5.01 -20.45
CA LEU A 335 24.45 6.00 -19.75
C LEU A 335 23.93 6.11 -18.31
N ILE A 336 24.80 5.93 -17.34
CA ILE A 336 24.51 5.91 -15.91
C ILE A 336 25.17 7.11 -15.26
N VAL A 337 24.39 7.96 -14.61
CA VAL A 337 24.87 9.22 -14.00
C VAL A 337 24.48 9.25 -12.54
N GLY A 338 25.46 9.19 -11.63
CA GLY A 338 25.23 9.27 -10.19
C GLY A 338 25.27 10.69 -9.66
N HIS A 339 24.40 10.98 -8.70
CA HIS A 339 24.25 12.28 -8.05
C HIS A 339 24.25 12.15 -6.52
N THR A 340 24.65 13.23 -5.82
CA THR A 340 24.62 13.32 -4.35
C THR A 340 23.83 14.53 -3.85
N ALA A 341 23.43 14.49 -2.57
CA ALA A 341 22.60 15.51 -1.91
C ALA A 341 23.28 16.88 -1.70
N GLY A 342 24.61 16.93 -1.79
CA GLY A 342 25.41 18.10 -1.44
C GLY A 342 25.12 19.34 -2.30
N ALA A 343 25.95 20.37 -2.17
CA ALA A 343 25.85 21.57 -2.98
C ALA A 343 27.12 21.80 -3.78
N GLY A 344 27.05 21.58 -5.11
CA GLY A 344 28.04 22.08 -6.06
C GLY A 344 29.42 21.41 -6.00
N ASP A 345 29.56 20.27 -5.35
CA ASP A 345 30.77 19.44 -5.40
C ASP A 345 30.67 18.44 -6.56
N PRO A 346 31.38 18.63 -7.68
CA PRO A 346 31.38 17.69 -8.80
C PRO A 346 32.19 16.41 -8.53
N ASP A 347 33.07 16.42 -7.52
CA ASP A 347 34.10 15.39 -7.30
C ASP A 347 33.75 14.43 -6.15
N ASP A 348 32.48 14.38 -5.75
CA ASP A 348 31.98 13.49 -4.69
C ASP A 348 32.10 12.00 -5.11
N PRO A 349 32.97 11.20 -4.45
CA PRO A 349 33.19 9.80 -4.82
C PRO A 349 31.93 8.94 -4.75
N LEU A 350 31.00 9.26 -3.84
CA LEU A 350 29.77 8.50 -3.63
C LEU A 350 28.88 8.50 -4.88
N ALA A 351 28.93 9.57 -5.68
CA ALA A 351 28.23 9.62 -6.96
C ALA A 351 28.77 8.58 -7.95
N VAL A 352 30.10 8.45 -8.03
CA VAL A 352 30.77 7.48 -8.92
C VAL A 352 30.51 6.06 -8.43
N GLU A 353 30.59 5.83 -7.12
CA GLU A 353 30.33 4.53 -6.50
C GLU A 353 28.89 4.05 -6.76
N ARG A 354 27.90 4.93 -6.62
CA ARG A 354 26.49 4.61 -6.95
C ARG A 354 26.27 4.30 -8.42
N ALA A 355 26.87 5.08 -9.32
CA ALA A 355 26.78 4.80 -10.76
C ALA A 355 27.43 3.45 -11.10
N SER A 356 28.57 3.14 -10.46
CA SER A 356 29.28 1.87 -10.64
C SER A 356 28.48 0.69 -10.10
N ALA A 357 27.84 0.82 -8.92
CA ALA A 357 26.99 -0.22 -8.36
C ALA A 357 25.82 -0.58 -9.30
N VAL A 358 25.19 0.44 -9.90
CA VAL A 358 24.15 0.23 -10.92
C VAL A 358 24.70 -0.47 -12.16
N GLN A 359 25.88 -0.05 -12.65
CA GLN A 359 26.55 -0.69 -13.78
C GLN A 359 26.83 -2.17 -13.50
N ASP A 360 27.41 -2.47 -12.34
CA ASP A 360 27.75 -3.83 -11.92
C ASP A 360 26.50 -4.72 -11.80
N SER A 361 25.40 -4.17 -11.30
CA SER A 361 24.11 -4.87 -11.25
C SER A 361 23.57 -5.21 -12.65
N LEU A 362 23.64 -4.27 -13.60
CA LEU A 362 23.22 -4.53 -14.99
C LEU A 362 24.12 -5.57 -15.68
N ILE A 363 25.42 -5.57 -15.39
CA ILE A 363 26.36 -6.59 -15.87
C ILE A 363 26.03 -7.96 -15.28
N ALA A 364 25.75 -8.03 -13.97
CA ALA A 364 25.31 -9.25 -13.31
C ALA A 364 24.00 -9.79 -13.91
N GLY A 365 23.10 -8.89 -14.35
CA GLY A 365 21.89 -9.20 -15.10
C GLY A 365 22.12 -9.63 -16.56
N GLY A 366 23.37 -9.69 -17.03
CA GLY A 366 23.74 -10.21 -18.34
C GLY A 366 23.97 -9.15 -19.44
N VAL A 367 23.90 -7.86 -19.11
CA VAL A 367 24.23 -6.80 -20.07
C VAL A 367 25.74 -6.73 -20.27
N ALA A 368 26.20 -6.75 -21.51
CA ALA A 368 27.63 -6.63 -21.79
C ALA A 368 28.14 -5.24 -21.37
N GLY A 369 29.19 -5.18 -20.53
CA GLY A 369 29.74 -3.92 -20.01
C GLY A 369 30.16 -2.91 -21.08
N ALA A 370 30.51 -3.36 -22.29
CA ALA A 370 30.81 -2.48 -23.43
C ALA A 370 29.60 -1.65 -23.93
N ARG A 371 28.39 -1.92 -23.42
CA ARG A 371 27.15 -1.19 -23.72
C ARG A 371 26.79 -0.17 -22.64
N LEU A 372 27.60 -0.06 -21.58
CA LEU A 372 27.31 0.69 -20.37
C LEU A 372 28.43 1.69 -20.11
N ASP A 373 28.07 2.96 -19.97
CA ASP A 373 28.97 4.01 -19.48
C ASP A 373 28.44 4.53 -18.13
N ALA A 374 29.32 4.70 -17.14
CA ALA A 374 28.96 5.15 -15.80
C ALA A 374 29.83 6.32 -15.35
N PHE A 375 29.19 7.38 -14.83
CA PHE A 375 29.85 8.59 -14.36
C PHE A 375 29.20 9.09 -13.07
N GLY A 376 29.99 9.65 -12.17
CA GLY A 376 29.49 10.46 -11.06
C GLY A 376 29.64 11.94 -11.38
N VAL A 377 28.62 12.73 -11.10
CA VAL A 377 28.67 14.20 -11.24
C VAL A 377 28.53 14.91 -9.89
N GLY A 378 28.62 14.16 -8.79
CA GLY A 378 28.42 14.66 -7.44
C GLY A 378 27.13 15.43 -7.28
N SER A 379 27.22 16.62 -6.70
CA SER A 379 26.11 17.55 -6.49
C SER A 379 26.12 18.73 -7.46
N SER A 380 26.84 18.62 -8.58
CA SER A 380 26.97 19.70 -9.57
C SER A 380 25.72 19.92 -10.44
N GLN A 381 24.76 18.98 -10.42
CA GLN A 381 23.52 19.02 -11.19
C GLN A 381 22.28 18.81 -10.29
N PRO A 382 21.94 19.78 -9.44
CA PRO A 382 20.78 19.69 -8.57
C PRO A 382 19.47 19.84 -9.37
N VAL A 383 18.46 19.06 -9.01
CA VAL A 383 17.13 19.06 -9.64
C VAL A 383 16.01 19.42 -8.67
N GLY A 384 16.31 19.51 -7.36
CA GLY A 384 15.33 19.85 -6.34
C GLY A 384 15.90 19.75 -4.93
N THR A 385 15.12 19.15 -4.02
CA THR A 385 15.52 18.96 -2.61
C THR A 385 16.76 18.06 -2.49
N PRO A 386 17.48 18.10 -1.36
CA PRO A 386 18.60 17.20 -1.11
C PRO A 386 18.26 15.71 -1.35
N GLU A 387 17.03 15.30 -1.02
CA GLU A 387 16.51 13.95 -1.20
C GLU A 387 16.34 13.61 -2.68
N GLN A 388 15.77 14.51 -3.48
CA GLN A 388 15.65 14.38 -4.94
C GLN A 388 17.02 14.37 -5.64
N ASN A 389 18.02 15.02 -5.04
CA ASN A 389 19.38 15.04 -5.56
C ASN A 389 20.15 13.74 -5.29
N ARG A 390 19.72 12.90 -4.33
CA ARG A 390 20.27 11.55 -4.12
C ARG A 390 19.65 10.59 -5.14
N ARG A 391 20.19 10.58 -6.35
CA ARG A 391 19.68 9.73 -7.43
C ARG A 391 20.77 9.18 -8.33
N VAL A 392 20.43 8.15 -9.09
CA VAL A 392 21.14 7.74 -10.30
C VAL A 392 20.19 7.90 -11.49
N GLU A 393 20.63 8.59 -12.53
CA GLU A 393 19.93 8.65 -13.81
C GLU A 393 20.48 7.58 -14.75
N LEU A 394 19.64 6.66 -15.18
CA LEU A 394 19.96 5.59 -16.12
C LEU A 394 19.25 5.86 -17.45
N GLN A 395 19.99 6.28 -18.47
CA GLN A 395 19.46 6.60 -19.79
C GLN A 395 19.75 5.46 -20.76
N VAL A 396 18.74 4.68 -21.11
CA VAL A 396 18.85 3.54 -22.02
C VAL A 396 18.35 3.89 -23.41
N ARG A 397 19.21 3.82 -24.43
CA ARG A 397 18.86 4.01 -25.84
C ARG A 397 18.62 2.69 -26.53
N GLY A 398 17.71 2.65 -27.50
CA GLY A 398 17.48 1.47 -28.34
C GLY A 398 16.60 0.38 -27.72
N LEU A 399 15.81 0.73 -26.69
CA LEU A 399 14.69 -0.10 -26.23
C LEU A 399 13.47 0.13 -27.14
N GLY A 400 12.66 -0.90 -27.34
CA GLY A 400 11.42 -0.81 -28.15
C GLY A 400 10.29 -0.05 -27.45
N SER A 401 10.32 0.01 -26.12
CA SER A 401 9.42 0.76 -25.25
C SER A 401 10.10 0.99 -23.90
N CYS A 402 9.62 1.98 -23.15
CA CYS A 402 10.06 2.23 -21.78
C CYS A 402 8.96 1.75 -20.83
N THR A 403 9.04 0.49 -20.42
CA THR A 403 7.97 -0.16 -19.64
C THR A 403 8.16 -0.04 -18.13
#